data_AF-A0A3M1QYD7-F1
#
_entry.id   AF-A0A3M1QYD7-F1
#
_cell.length_a   1.000
_cell.length_b   1.000
_cell.length_c   1.000
_cell.angle_alpha   90.00
_cell.angle_beta   90.00
_cell.angle_gamma   90.00
#
_symmetry.space_group_name_H-M   'P 1'
#
loop_
_entity.id
_entity.type
_entity.pdbx_description
1 polymer ?
#
loop_
_entity_poly.entity_id
_entity_poly.type
_entity_poly.pdbx_seq_one_letter_code
_entity_poly.pdbx_strand_id
1 'polypeptide(L)'
;LAAALPLRWVAPDRPSRHRLGPFAVDFPAGAAFAPLGLGLERVARPAEAALPLRAGPVALAPAGRALARPAVVRFRLPRVADGRPLGIYRWSEAGRRWRYIGGHWEAGDHTLAASIRWLTTVAVLEDRWVPRATAGRPAAGARLRRLPDHPYVAVEERGEGVEEAACRVTLDGRPIAFEWDPDRHWLRLVWPKGLSPGDHHLAVAVADKAGNRAAPVTIPFHLEPDAS
;
A
#
# COMPACT_ATOMS: atom_id res chain seq x y z
N LEU A 1 27.76 21.91 -15.51
CA LEU A 1 26.72 22.88 -15.15
C LEU A 1 25.36 22.20 -15.29
N ALA A 2 24.69 21.90 -14.20
CA ALA A 2 23.31 21.41 -14.27
C ALA A 2 22.44 22.55 -14.81
N ALA A 3 21.69 22.30 -15.89
CA ALA A 3 20.77 23.30 -16.43
C ALA A 3 19.78 23.71 -15.33
N ALA A 4 19.63 25.00 -15.08
CA ALA A 4 18.62 25.49 -14.15
C ALA A 4 17.24 25.02 -14.62
N LEU A 5 16.59 24.15 -13.84
CA LEU A 5 15.22 23.74 -14.15
C LEU A 5 14.33 24.99 -14.15
N PRO A 6 13.46 25.17 -15.16
CA PRO A 6 12.58 26.33 -15.19
C PRO A 6 11.68 26.30 -13.95
N LEU A 7 11.88 27.28 -13.07
CA LEU A 7 11.13 27.41 -11.84
C LEU A 7 9.66 27.70 -12.18
N ARG A 8 8.76 26.85 -11.68
CA ARG A 8 7.32 27.02 -11.83
C ARG A 8 6.77 27.63 -10.54
N TRP A 9 5.65 28.32 -10.62
CA TRP A 9 5.00 28.92 -9.45
C TRP A 9 3.58 28.39 -9.28
N VAL A 10 3.26 28.00 -8.04
CA VAL A 10 1.91 27.69 -7.59
C VAL A 10 1.45 28.88 -6.73
N ALA A 11 0.45 29.61 -7.22
CA ALA A 11 -0.15 30.72 -6.50
C ALA A 11 -1.20 30.19 -5.51
N PRO A 12 -1.34 30.76 -4.30
CA PRO A 12 -2.30 30.28 -3.31
C PRO A 12 -3.76 30.44 -3.73
N ASP A 13 -4.08 31.46 -4.51
CA ASP A 13 -5.44 31.97 -4.74
C ASP A 13 -6.10 31.44 -6.02
N ARG A 14 -5.36 30.73 -6.89
CA ARG A 14 -5.87 30.23 -8.16
C ARG A 14 -5.38 28.81 -8.45
N PRO A 15 -6.16 28.00 -9.17
CA PRO A 15 -5.71 26.67 -9.57
C PRO A 15 -4.55 26.78 -10.57
N SER A 16 -3.66 25.79 -10.56
CA SER A 16 -2.58 25.69 -11.54
C SER A 16 -2.32 24.24 -11.95
N ARG A 17 -1.91 24.08 -13.21
CA ARG A 17 -1.51 22.78 -13.78
C ARG A 17 -0.07 22.87 -14.26
N HIS A 18 0.74 21.89 -13.89
CA HIS A 18 2.13 21.79 -14.34
C HIS A 18 2.39 20.41 -14.95
N ARG A 19 3.18 20.36 -16.01
CA ARG A 19 3.45 19.13 -16.77
C ARG A 19 4.93 18.87 -16.95
N LEU A 20 5.29 17.59 -17.00
CA LEU A 20 6.60 17.08 -17.39
C LEU A 20 6.41 15.80 -18.24
N GLY A 21 6.32 15.97 -19.56
CA GLY A 21 5.96 14.88 -20.47
C GLY A 21 4.57 14.30 -20.14
N PRO A 22 4.43 12.97 -19.94
CA PRO A 22 3.15 12.32 -19.62
C PRO A 22 2.70 12.53 -18.17
N PHE A 23 3.54 13.14 -17.33
CA PHE A 23 3.21 13.50 -15.96
C PHE A 23 2.55 14.88 -15.90
N ALA A 24 1.51 15.00 -15.08
CA ALA A 24 0.94 16.28 -14.68
C ALA A 24 0.68 16.31 -13.18
N VAL A 25 0.72 17.52 -12.62
CA VAL A 25 0.23 17.81 -11.27
C VAL A 25 -0.69 19.01 -11.32
N ASP A 26 -1.85 18.86 -10.71
CA ASP A 26 -2.91 19.85 -10.64
C ASP A 26 -3.08 20.31 -9.19
N PHE A 27 -2.89 21.61 -8.96
CA PHE A 27 -3.08 22.26 -7.67
C PHE A 27 -4.42 23.01 -7.70
N PRO A 28 -5.39 22.68 -6.83
CA PRO A 28 -6.60 23.50 -6.69
C PRO A 28 -6.27 24.86 -6.05
N ALA A 29 -7.17 25.83 -6.19
CA ALA A 29 -7.08 27.07 -5.40
C ALA A 29 -7.05 26.75 -3.90
N GLY A 30 -6.13 27.39 -3.19
CA GLY A 30 -5.84 27.16 -1.77
C GLY A 30 -4.96 25.93 -1.50
N ALA A 31 -4.34 25.31 -2.50
CA ALA A 31 -3.44 24.18 -2.27
C ALA A 31 -2.13 24.58 -1.58
N ALA A 32 -1.56 25.73 -1.96
CA ALA A 32 -0.37 26.27 -1.33
C ALA A 32 -0.74 27.29 -0.25
N PHE A 33 -0.10 27.22 0.91
CA PHE A 33 -0.28 28.20 2.00
C PHE A 33 0.21 29.61 1.64
N ALA A 34 1.22 29.68 0.77
CA ALA A 34 1.88 30.89 0.28
C ALA A 34 2.47 30.56 -1.11
N PRO A 35 2.87 31.56 -1.92
CA PRO A 35 3.49 31.31 -3.21
C PRO A 35 4.60 30.25 -3.11
N LEU A 36 4.47 29.21 -3.92
CA LEU A 36 5.31 28.02 -3.85
C LEU A 36 6.08 27.87 -5.17
N GLY A 37 7.40 27.95 -5.09
CA GLY A 37 8.29 27.53 -6.16
C GLY A 37 8.23 26.01 -6.32
N LEU A 38 7.97 25.56 -7.54
CA LEU A 38 7.82 24.15 -7.88
C LEU A 38 8.91 23.74 -8.88
N GLY A 39 9.76 22.81 -8.45
CA GLY A 39 10.63 22.04 -9.32
C GLY A 39 9.96 20.73 -9.74
N LEU A 40 10.04 20.38 -11.02
CA LEU A 40 9.63 19.08 -11.56
C LEU A 40 10.80 18.47 -12.31
N GLU A 41 11.26 17.30 -11.89
CA GLU A 41 12.44 16.65 -12.45
C GLU A 41 12.22 15.14 -12.62
N ARG A 42 12.79 14.57 -13.69
CA ARG A 42 12.91 13.11 -13.81
C ARG A 42 14.12 12.66 -13.01
N VAL A 43 13.91 11.72 -12.10
CA VAL A 43 14.97 11.22 -11.22
C VAL A 43 15.09 9.71 -11.36
N ALA A 44 16.27 9.18 -11.11
CA ALA A 44 16.48 7.74 -11.00
C ALA A 44 16.14 7.28 -9.57
N ARG A 45 15.29 6.26 -9.44
CA ARG A 45 15.04 5.55 -8.18
C ARG A 45 14.94 4.06 -8.47
N PRO A 46 15.45 3.18 -7.59
CA PRO A 46 15.38 1.75 -7.81
C PRO A 46 13.93 1.26 -7.80
N ALA A 47 13.65 0.21 -8.57
CA ALA A 47 12.40 -0.54 -8.48
C ALA A 47 12.66 -1.86 -7.75
N GLU A 48 11.68 -2.34 -7.00
CA GLU A 48 11.70 -3.72 -6.47
C GLU A 48 11.22 -4.67 -7.57
N ALA A 49 11.73 -5.90 -7.62
CA ALA A 49 11.34 -6.86 -8.66
C ALA A 49 9.83 -7.13 -8.67
N ALA A 50 9.22 -7.13 -7.49
CA ALA A 50 7.78 -7.28 -7.28
C ALA A 50 6.97 -5.98 -7.51
N LEU A 51 7.64 -4.83 -7.67
CA LEU A 51 7.00 -3.53 -7.95
C LEU A 51 7.73 -2.83 -9.12
N PRO A 52 7.71 -3.39 -10.34
CA PRO A 52 8.43 -2.80 -11.46
C PRO A 52 7.85 -1.45 -11.88
N LEU A 53 8.74 -0.49 -12.16
CA LEU A 53 8.37 0.83 -12.68
C LEU A 53 7.68 0.73 -14.05
N ARG A 54 6.65 1.55 -14.23
CA ARG A 54 5.89 1.70 -15.48
C ARG A 54 5.89 3.13 -15.99
N ALA A 55 5.93 4.12 -15.09
CA ALA A 55 6.14 5.53 -15.45
C ALA A 55 6.78 6.33 -14.31
N GLY A 56 7.38 7.48 -14.64
CA GLY A 56 8.23 8.23 -13.71
C GLY A 56 9.60 7.56 -13.56
N PRO A 57 10.29 7.73 -12.41
CA PRO A 57 9.98 8.62 -11.30
C PRO A 57 10.00 10.12 -11.65
N VAL A 58 9.16 10.90 -10.98
CA VAL A 58 9.15 12.37 -11.05
C VAL A 58 9.25 12.94 -9.65
N ALA A 59 10.30 13.74 -9.41
CA ALA A 59 10.47 14.50 -8.18
C ALA A 59 9.71 15.83 -8.25
N LEU A 60 8.86 16.08 -7.25
CA LEU A 60 8.30 17.41 -6.98
C LEU A 60 9.11 18.06 -5.86
N ALA A 61 9.74 19.19 -6.16
CA ALA A 61 10.61 19.92 -5.23
C ALA A 61 9.99 21.28 -4.82
N PRO A 62 10.22 21.75 -3.58
CA PRO A 62 11.00 21.09 -2.53
C PRO A 62 10.24 19.91 -1.88
N ALA A 63 10.90 18.78 -1.70
CA ALA A 63 10.29 17.59 -1.12
C ALA A 63 9.84 17.82 0.33
N GLY A 64 8.77 17.15 0.75
CA GLY A 64 8.20 17.25 2.10
C GLY A 64 7.36 18.51 2.34
N ARG A 65 7.31 19.46 1.39
CA ARG A 65 6.48 20.66 1.52
C ARG A 65 5.00 20.29 1.60
N ALA A 66 4.37 20.54 2.74
CA ALA A 66 2.95 20.32 2.97
C ALA A 66 2.07 21.24 2.12
N LEU A 67 0.91 20.73 1.72
CA LEU A 67 -0.13 21.44 0.99
C LEU A 67 -1.36 21.60 1.89
N ALA A 68 -1.98 22.77 1.85
CA ALA A 68 -3.20 23.09 2.58
C ALA A 68 -4.41 22.32 2.03
N ARG A 69 -4.40 22.04 0.72
CA ARG A 69 -5.37 21.16 0.04
C ARG A 69 -4.61 20.14 -0.82
N PRO A 70 -5.13 18.91 -0.99
CA PRO A 70 -4.47 17.91 -1.81
C PRO A 70 -4.30 18.40 -3.26
N ALA A 71 -3.11 18.18 -3.82
CA ALA A 71 -2.89 18.26 -5.27
C ALA A 71 -3.14 16.88 -5.89
N VAL A 72 -3.48 16.85 -7.18
CA VAL A 72 -3.71 15.60 -7.91
C VAL A 72 -2.56 15.38 -8.89
N VAL A 73 -1.84 14.28 -8.74
CA VAL A 73 -0.84 13.82 -9.71
C VAL A 73 -1.49 12.89 -10.72
N ARG A 74 -1.04 12.99 -11.97
CA ARG A 74 -1.56 12.22 -13.10
C ARG A 74 -0.42 11.69 -13.95
N PHE A 75 -0.56 10.44 -14.40
CA PHE A 75 0.30 9.84 -15.41
C PHE A 75 -0.56 9.32 -16.55
N ARG A 76 -0.31 9.83 -17.76
CA ARG A 76 -0.92 9.29 -18.98
C ARG A 76 -0.13 8.07 -19.47
N LEU A 77 -0.81 6.95 -19.66
CA LEU A 77 -0.24 5.63 -19.93
C LEU A 77 -0.85 5.00 -21.20
N PRO A 78 -0.71 5.61 -22.38
CA PRO A 78 -1.46 5.23 -23.59
C PRO A 78 -1.12 3.83 -24.13
N ARG A 79 -0.08 3.17 -23.61
CA ARG A 79 0.34 1.81 -24.01
C ARG A 79 -0.04 0.75 -22.98
N VAL A 80 -0.78 1.12 -21.94
CA VAL A 80 -1.21 0.20 -20.89
C VAL A 80 -2.73 0.12 -20.91
N ALA A 81 -3.26 -1.11 -20.98
CA ALA A 81 -4.69 -1.33 -20.85
C ALA A 81 -5.17 -0.94 -19.44
N ASP A 82 -6.32 -0.29 -19.37
CA ASP A 82 -6.97 0.04 -18.10
C ASP A 82 -7.29 -1.25 -17.31
N GLY A 83 -7.31 -1.17 -15.98
CA GLY A 83 -7.59 -2.33 -15.11
C GLY A 83 -6.39 -3.24 -14.82
N ARG A 84 -5.19 -2.89 -15.29
CA ARG A 84 -3.94 -3.48 -14.76
C ARG A 84 -3.74 -3.07 -13.29
N PRO A 85 -3.05 -3.90 -12.47
CA PRO A 85 -2.73 -3.58 -11.08
C PRO A 85 -1.63 -2.50 -11.04
N LEU A 86 -2.00 -1.28 -11.41
CA LEU A 86 -1.13 -0.12 -11.42
C LEU A 86 -1.53 0.83 -10.31
N GLY A 87 -0.55 1.16 -9.48
CA GLY A 87 -0.66 2.17 -8.45
C GLY A 87 0.26 3.34 -8.69
N ILE A 88 -0.08 4.49 -8.09
CA ILE A 88 0.88 5.57 -7.88
C ILE A 88 1.52 5.37 -6.51
N TYR A 89 2.85 5.40 -6.50
CA TYR A 89 3.66 5.24 -5.29
C TYR A 89 4.48 6.49 -5.06
N ARG A 90 4.72 6.79 -3.78
CA ARG A 90 5.71 7.79 -3.36
C ARG A 90 7.01 7.10 -2.95
N TRP A 91 8.13 7.74 -3.25
CA TRP A 91 9.42 7.33 -2.70
C TRP A 91 9.54 7.77 -1.24
N SER A 92 9.87 6.84 -0.36
CA SER A 92 10.26 7.13 1.03
C SER A 92 11.78 7.15 1.13
N GLU A 93 12.37 8.31 1.44
CA GLU A 93 13.82 8.42 1.64
C GLU A 93 14.27 7.64 2.88
N ALA A 94 13.54 7.75 4.00
CA ALA A 94 13.86 7.05 5.24
C ALA A 94 13.88 5.53 5.08
N GLY A 95 12.92 4.99 4.32
CA GLY A 95 12.83 3.55 4.06
C GLY A 95 13.55 3.08 2.80
N ARG A 96 14.09 4.01 1.99
CA ARG A 96 14.62 3.78 0.65
C ARG A 96 13.74 2.82 -0.18
N ARG A 97 12.42 3.05 -0.14
CA ARG A 97 11.42 2.18 -0.78
C ARG A 97 10.21 2.95 -1.29
N TRP A 98 9.47 2.32 -2.19
CA TRP A 98 8.19 2.82 -2.66
C TRP A 98 7.09 2.55 -1.65
N ARG A 99 6.12 3.46 -1.57
CA ARG A 99 4.92 3.34 -0.73
C ARG A 99 3.71 3.70 -1.56
N TYR A 100 2.73 2.82 -1.63
CA TYR A 100 1.48 3.08 -2.33
C TYR A 100 0.78 4.30 -1.76
N ILE A 101 0.25 5.17 -2.63
CA ILE A 101 -0.52 6.35 -2.25
C ILE A 101 -1.89 6.40 -2.93
N GLY A 102 -2.27 5.31 -3.59
CA GLY A 102 -3.51 5.22 -4.36
C GLY A 102 -3.26 5.18 -5.88
N GLY A 103 -4.34 5.00 -6.60
CA GLY A 103 -4.37 5.02 -8.06
C GLY A 103 -5.80 4.78 -8.49
N HIS A 104 -6.37 5.68 -9.27
CA HIS A 104 -7.64 5.44 -9.94
C HIS A 104 -7.49 5.83 -11.40
N TRP A 105 -8.07 5.02 -12.28
CA TRP A 105 -8.14 5.31 -13.70
C TRP A 105 -9.21 6.39 -13.92
N GLU A 106 -8.81 7.50 -14.54
CA GLU A 106 -9.76 8.47 -15.09
C GLU A 106 -10.38 7.88 -16.36
N ALA A 107 -11.71 7.86 -16.44
CA ALA A 107 -12.43 7.14 -17.48
C ALA A 107 -12.00 7.58 -18.90
N GLY A 108 -11.58 6.61 -19.72
CA GLY A 108 -11.36 6.78 -21.16
C GLY A 108 -10.09 7.55 -21.57
N ASP A 109 -9.19 7.91 -20.66
CA ASP A 109 -7.98 8.70 -20.99
C ASP A 109 -6.66 7.94 -20.76
N HIS A 110 -6.71 6.68 -20.33
CA HIS A 110 -5.52 5.92 -19.90
C HIS A 110 -4.68 6.72 -18.88
N THR A 111 -5.35 7.48 -18.02
CA THR A 111 -4.72 8.36 -17.04
C THR A 111 -4.92 7.80 -15.65
N LEU A 112 -3.82 7.47 -14.98
CA LEU A 112 -3.83 7.08 -13.58
C LEU A 112 -3.63 8.31 -12.71
N ALA A 113 -4.48 8.49 -11.70
CA ALA A 113 -4.48 9.65 -10.83
C ALA A 113 -4.42 9.30 -9.34
N ALA A 114 -3.77 10.14 -8.54
CA ALA A 114 -3.73 10.03 -7.08
C ALA A 114 -3.59 11.41 -6.43
N SER A 115 -4.07 11.52 -5.19
CA SER A 115 -3.94 12.75 -4.39
C SER A 115 -2.66 12.74 -3.57
N ILE A 116 -1.96 13.88 -3.50
CA ILE A 116 -0.82 14.11 -2.62
C ILE A 116 -1.09 15.28 -1.69
N ARG A 117 -0.67 15.17 -0.42
CA ARG A 117 -0.76 16.26 0.59
C ARG A 117 0.57 16.93 0.88
N TRP A 118 1.65 16.46 0.27
CA TRP A 118 2.97 17.05 0.33
C TRP A 118 3.70 16.77 -0.98
N LEU A 119 4.60 17.67 -1.37
CA LEU A 119 5.47 17.44 -2.51
C LEU A 119 6.40 16.25 -2.21
N THR A 120 6.53 15.33 -3.17
CA THR A 120 7.32 14.09 -3.01
C THR A 120 7.77 13.59 -4.37
N THR A 121 8.66 12.60 -4.41
CA THR A 121 8.87 11.83 -5.65
C THR A 121 7.76 10.82 -5.81
N VAL A 122 7.16 10.76 -7.01
CA VAL A 122 6.08 9.82 -7.38
C VAL A 122 6.42 9.03 -8.63
N ALA A 123 5.86 7.83 -8.75
CA ALA A 123 5.97 6.98 -9.92
C ALA A 123 4.74 6.07 -10.05
N VAL A 124 4.53 5.52 -11.25
CA VAL A 124 3.59 4.43 -11.49
C VAL A 124 4.36 3.12 -11.43
N LEU A 125 3.91 2.21 -10.58
CA LEU A 125 4.46 0.86 -10.47
C LEU A 125 3.34 -0.14 -10.71
N GLU A 126 3.70 -1.29 -11.27
CA GLU A 126 2.80 -2.44 -11.35
C GLU A 126 2.95 -3.28 -10.09
N ASP A 127 1.85 -3.57 -9.42
CA ASP A 127 1.86 -4.38 -8.22
C ASP A 127 1.87 -5.88 -8.56
N ARG A 128 2.99 -6.51 -8.23
CA ARG A 128 3.20 -7.96 -8.33
C ARG A 128 3.64 -8.53 -6.98
N TRP A 129 3.44 -7.78 -5.90
CA TRP A 129 3.85 -8.19 -4.57
C TRP A 129 2.91 -9.26 -4.03
N VAL A 130 3.33 -10.52 -4.06
CA VAL A 130 2.53 -11.59 -3.44
C VAL A 130 2.57 -11.43 -1.92
N PRO A 131 1.42 -11.18 -1.24
CA PRO A 131 1.38 -11.04 0.22
C PRO A 131 1.84 -12.32 0.90
N ARG A 132 2.35 -12.23 2.13
CA ARG A 132 2.79 -13.40 2.90
C ARG A 132 2.27 -13.36 4.32
N ALA A 133 1.52 -14.39 4.71
CA ALA A 133 1.14 -14.60 6.10
C ALA A 133 2.24 -15.35 6.87
N THR A 134 2.49 -14.94 8.11
CA THR A 134 3.38 -15.63 9.04
C THR A 134 2.74 -15.73 10.43
N ALA A 135 3.14 -16.74 11.20
CA ALA A 135 2.59 -16.97 12.53
C ALA A 135 2.77 -15.72 13.42
N GLY A 136 1.67 -15.27 14.01
CA GLY A 136 1.66 -14.19 14.98
C GLY A 136 1.40 -14.75 16.38
N ARG A 137 0.17 -14.58 16.85
CA ARG A 137 -0.33 -15.15 18.10
C ARG A 137 -1.55 -16.03 17.80
N PRO A 138 -1.44 -17.36 17.99
CA PRO A 138 -0.31 -18.08 18.58
C PRO A 138 0.89 -18.19 17.64
N ALA A 139 2.07 -18.40 18.22
CA ALA A 139 3.24 -18.81 17.45
C ALA A 139 3.05 -20.24 16.91
N ALA A 140 3.67 -20.54 15.77
CA ALA A 140 3.62 -21.89 15.21
C ALA A 140 4.24 -22.91 16.18
N GLY A 141 3.52 -23.99 16.45
CA GLY A 141 3.90 -25.04 17.39
C GLY A 141 3.74 -24.68 18.86
N ALA A 142 3.11 -23.56 19.20
CA ALA A 142 2.93 -23.15 20.59
C ALA A 142 2.07 -24.15 21.37
N ARG A 143 2.42 -24.39 22.64
CA ARG A 143 1.56 -25.07 23.62
C ARG A 143 0.96 -24.00 24.55
N LEU A 144 -0.35 -23.94 24.62
CA LEU A 144 -1.10 -22.85 25.26
C LEU A 144 -1.92 -23.43 26.40
N ARG A 145 -1.84 -22.83 27.59
CA ARG A 145 -2.82 -23.10 28.67
C ARG A 145 -4.12 -22.34 28.51
N ARG A 146 -4.07 -21.24 27.74
CA ARG A 146 -5.18 -20.34 27.46
C ARG A 146 -4.96 -19.70 26.11
N LEU A 147 -6.05 -19.49 25.37
CA LEU A 147 -6.02 -18.76 24.11
C LEU A 147 -5.60 -17.30 24.34
N PRO A 148 -4.72 -16.72 23.50
CA PRO A 148 -4.36 -15.30 23.60
C PRO A 148 -5.60 -14.41 23.44
N ASP A 149 -5.70 -13.36 24.26
CA ASP A 149 -6.82 -12.38 24.20
C ASP A 149 -6.82 -11.56 22.90
N HIS A 150 -5.64 -11.41 22.28
CA HIS A 150 -5.44 -10.70 21.03
C HIS A 150 -4.74 -11.59 20.01
N PRO A 151 -5.46 -12.56 19.41
CA PRO A 151 -4.90 -13.42 18.39
C PRO A 151 -4.75 -12.67 17.07
N TYR A 152 -3.66 -12.96 16.37
CA TYR A 152 -3.41 -12.35 15.07
C TYR A 152 -2.43 -13.19 14.24
N VAL A 153 -2.46 -12.93 12.94
CA VAL A 153 -1.48 -13.46 11.98
C VAL A 153 -0.80 -12.26 11.33
N ALA A 154 0.54 -12.24 11.30
CA ALA A 154 1.27 -11.16 10.67
C ALA A 154 1.20 -11.30 9.14
N VAL A 155 1.16 -10.18 8.42
CA VAL A 155 1.13 -10.18 6.96
C VAL A 155 2.21 -9.23 6.43
N GLU A 156 3.10 -9.74 5.61
CA GLU A 156 3.99 -8.89 4.82
C GLU A 156 3.31 -8.53 3.49
N GLU A 157 3.08 -7.23 3.31
CA GLU A 157 2.47 -6.62 2.13
C GLU A 157 3.17 -5.27 1.88
N ARG A 158 3.53 -4.95 0.64
CA ARG A 158 4.19 -3.68 0.26
C ARG A 158 3.60 -3.00 -0.97
N GLY A 159 2.68 -3.66 -1.66
CA GLY A 159 1.96 -3.20 -2.83
C GLY A 159 0.76 -2.31 -2.47
N GLU A 160 -0.39 -2.58 -3.11
CA GLU A 160 -1.62 -1.81 -3.00
C GLU A 160 -2.41 -2.10 -1.70
N GLY A 161 -1.93 -3.03 -0.88
CA GLY A 161 -2.54 -3.46 0.38
C GLY A 161 -3.43 -4.70 0.24
N VAL A 162 -3.78 -5.27 1.39
CA VAL A 162 -4.61 -6.49 1.49
C VAL A 162 -6.05 -6.23 1.01
N GLU A 163 -6.61 -7.18 0.26
CA GLU A 163 -8.03 -7.26 -0.07
C GLU A 163 -8.71 -8.21 0.91
N GLU A 164 -9.27 -7.65 1.98
CA GLU A 164 -9.81 -8.41 3.11
C GLU A 164 -10.89 -9.42 2.68
N ALA A 165 -11.77 -9.02 1.74
CA ALA A 165 -12.84 -9.88 1.25
C ALA A 165 -12.33 -11.09 0.44
N ALA A 166 -11.11 -11.02 -0.07
CA ALA A 166 -10.45 -12.10 -0.81
C ALA A 166 -9.55 -12.98 0.07
N CYS A 167 -9.38 -12.63 1.36
CA CYS A 167 -8.65 -13.41 2.36
C CYS A 167 -9.53 -14.48 2.98
N ARG A 168 -8.90 -15.52 3.54
CA ARG A 168 -9.59 -16.59 4.26
C ARG A 168 -8.76 -17.02 5.46
N VAL A 169 -9.42 -17.15 6.61
CA VAL A 169 -8.84 -17.78 7.80
C VAL A 169 -9.77 -18.90 8.27
N THR A 170 -9.21 -20.08 8.49
CA THR A 170 -9.94 -21.21 9.07
C THR A 170 -9.20 -21.75 10.29
N LEU A 171 -9.95 -22.26 11.26
CA LEU A 171 -9.48 -23.04 12.40
C LEU A 171 -10.05 -24.45 12.26
N ASP A 172 -9.16 -25.44 12.11
CA ASP A 172 -9.53 -26.85 11.88
C ASP A 172 -10.52 -27.03 10.73
N GLY A 173 -10.29 -26.29 9.64
CA GLY A 173 -11.13 -26.29 8.44
C GLY A 173 -12.40 -25.44 8.54
N ARG A 174 -12.75 -24.89 9.71
CA ARG A 174 -13.93 -24.03 9.90
C ARG A 174 -13.56 -22.54 9.76
N PRO A 175 -14.29 -21.75 8.97
CA PRO A 175 -14.04 -20.31 8.87
C PRO A 175 -14.15 -19.61 10.22
N ILE A 176 -13.26 -18.65 10.49
CA ILE A 176 -13.35 -17.76 11.65
C ILE A 176 -13.32 -16.29 11.20
N ALA A 177 -13.92 -15.42 12.02
CA ALA A 177 -13.92 -13.98 11.75
C ALA A 177 -12.52 -13.38 11.95
N PHE A 178 -12.18 -12.40 11.11
CA PHE A 178 -10.95 -11.64 11.20
C PHE A 178 -11.15 -10.22 10.67
N GLU A 179 -10.18 -9.35 10.95
CA GLU A 179 -10.10 -7.98 10.43
C GLU A 179 -8.64 -7.65 10.06
N TRP A 180 -8.43 -6.97 8.95
CA TRP A 180 -7.14 -6.45 8.52
C TRP A 180 -6.83 -5.10 9.18
N ASP A 181 -5.69 -5.01 9.86
CA ASP A 181 -5.15 -3.73 10.37
C ASP A 181 -3.97 -3.30 9.48
N PRO A 182 -4.15 -2.28 8.62
CA PRO A 182 -3.09 -1.81 7.72
C PRO A 182 -1.94 -1.12 8.45
N ASP A 183 -2.15 -0.59 9.66
CA ASP A 183 -1.10 0.10 10.42
C ASP A 183 -0.18 -0.90 11.12
N ARG A 184 -0.75 -2.00 11.64
CA ARG A 184 0.01 -3.07 12.32
C ARG A 184 0.45 -4.19 11.40
N HIS A 185 -0.07 -4.23 10.18
CA HIS A 185 0.20 -5.29 9.21
C HIS A 185 -0.16 -6.69 9.73
N TRP A 186 -1.35 -6.84 10.31
CA TRP A 186 -1.83 -8.14 10.80
C TRP A 186 -3.31 -8.42 10.44
N LEU A 187 -3.68 -9.69 10.41
CA LEU A 187 -5.08 -10.14 10.46
C LEU A 187 -5.40 -10.43 11.92
N ARG A 188 -6.22 -9.58 12.55
CA ARG A 188 -6.71 -9.77 13.92
C ARG A 188 -7.83 -10.80 13.89
N LEU A 189 -7.71 -11.86 14.69
CA LEU A 189 -8.65 -12.97 14.68
C LEU A 189 -9.69 -12.85 15.81
N VAL A 190 -10.80 -13.56 15.67
CA VAL A 190 -11.76 -13.80 16.75
C VAL A 190 -11.85 -15.30 16.99
N TRP A 191 -11.50 -15.74 18.20
CA TRP A 191 -11.63 -17.15 18.56
C TRP A 191 -13.11 -17.58 18.61
N PRO A 192 -13.44 -18.78 18.12
CA PRO A 192 -14.74 -19.37 18.42
C PRO A 192 -14.87 -19.65 19.91
N LYS A 193 -16.11 -19.61 20.42
CA LYS A 193 -16.37 -19.97 21.82
C LYS A 193 -16.13 -21.47 22.04
N GLY A 194 -15.54 -21.82 23.18
CA GLY A 194 -15.44 -23.21 23.64
C GLY A 194 -14.54 -24.09 22.78
N LEU A 195 -13.41 -23.57 22.30
CA LEU A 195 -12.40 -24.40 21.66
C LEU A 195 -11.92 -25.47 22.66
N SER A 196 -12.06 -26.74 22.29
CA SER A 196 -11.67 -27.88 23.12
C SER A 196 -10.14 -27.95 23.25
N PRO A 197 -9.60 -28.48 24.36
CA PRO A 197 -8.18 -28.86 24.42
C PRO A 197 -7.79 -29.83 23.30
N GLY A 198 -6.54 -29.73 22.81
CA GLY A 198 -6.01 -30.57 21.75
C GLY A 198 -5.16 -29.83 20.72
N ASP A 199 -4.81 -30.53 19.65
CA ASP A 199 -4.08 -29.96 18.51
C ASP A 199 -5.02 -29.23 17.57
N HIS A 200 -4.60 -28.04 17.15
CA HIS A 200 -5.35 -27.15 16.28
C HIS A 200 -4.48 -26.60 15.16
N HIS A 201 -5.13 -26.27 14.04
CA HIS A 201 -4.50 -25.73 12.85
C HIS A 201 -5.22 -24.47 12.37
N LEU A 202 -4.54 -23.33 12.42
CA LEU A 202 -4.96 -22.12 11.74
C LEU A 202 -4.45 -22.13 10.30
N ALA A 203 -5.34 -22.18 9.32
CA ALA A 203 -4.97 -22.03 7.91
C ALA A 203 -5.34 -20.63 7.41
N VAL A 204 -4.38 -19.95 6.77
CA VAL A 204 -4.51 -18.56 6.35
C VAL A 204 -4.15 -18.43 4.88
N ALA A 205 -5.05 -17.87 4.09
CA ALA A 205 -4.82 -17.47 2.72
C ALA A 205 -5.01 -15.95 2.61
N VAL A 206 -4.01 -15.24 2.07
CA VAL A 206 -4.02 -13.78 1.92
C VAL A 206 -4.00 -13.41 0.45
N ALA A 207 -4.77 -12.37 0.11
CA ALA A 207 -4.79 -11.75 -1.20
C ALA A 207 -4.67 -10.23 -1.07
N ASP A 208 -4.15 -9.59 -2.10
CA ASP A 208 -4.06 -8.13 -2.18
C ASP A 208 -5.08 -7.54 -3.18
N LYS A 209 -5.16 -6.22 -3.22
CA LYS A 209 -6.04 -5.48 -4.12
C LYS A 209 -5.62 -5.53 -5.59
N ALA A 210 -4.36 -5.87 -5.85
CA ALA A 210 -3.83 -6.11 -7.18
C ALA A 210 -4.22 -7.51 -7.73
N GLY A 211 -4.80 -8.37 -6.89
CA GLY A 211 -5.21 -9.73 -7.23
C GLY A 211 -4.11 -10.78 -7.03
N ASN A 212 -2.96 -10.41 -6.46
CA ASN A 212 -1.93 -11.38 -6.08
C ASN A 212 -2.41 -12.22 -4.89
N ARG A 213 -2.10 -13.52 -4.91
CA ARG A 213 -2.55 -14.49 -3.90
C ARG A 213 -1.38 -15.31 -3.38
N ALA A 214 -1.28 -15.40 -2.05
CA ALA A 214 -0.35 -16.29 -1.38
C ALA A 214 -0.85 -17.73 -1.42
N ALA A 215 0.08 -18.69 -1.39
CA ALA A 215 -0.27 -20.05 -0.99
C ALA A 215 -0.77 -20.04 0.48
N PRO A 216 -1.77 -20.85 0.84
CA PRO A 216 -2.21 -20.95 2.23
C PRO A 216 -1.07 -21.39 3.16
N VAL A 217 -0.98 -20.78 4.33
CA VAL A 217 -0.05 -21.17 5.40
C VAL A 217 -0.84 -21.80 6.54
N THR A 218 -0.32 -22.91 7.07
CA THR A 218 -0.87 -23.58 8.25
C THR A 218 0.00 -23.29 9.48
N ILE A 219 -0.63 -22.82 10.55
CA ILE A 219 0.00 -22.48 11.83
C ILE A 219 -0.56 -23.46 12.88
N PRO A 220 0.19 -24.51 13.24
CA PRO A 220 -0.24 -25.45 14.26
C PRO A 220 -0.08 -24.85 15.66
N PHE A 221 -0.93 -25.25 16.61
CA PHE A 221 -0.75 -25.00 18.04
C PHE A 221 -1.50 -26.06 18.85
N HIS A 222 -1.14 -26.20 20.12
CA HIS A 222 -1.77 -27.13 21.07
C HIS A 222 -2.42 -26.34 22.20
N LEU A 223 -3.68 -26.60 22.53
CA LEU A 223 -4.37 -26.08 23.70
C LEU A 223 -4.39 -27.16 24.79
N GLU A 224 -3.70 -26.89 25.90
CA GLU A 224 -3.66 -27.78 27.07
C GLU A 224 -5.05 -27.85 27.73
N PRO A 225 -5.39 -28.97 28.37
CA PRO A 225 -6.57 -29.05 29.23
C PRO A 225 -6.49 -28.04 30.37
N ASP A 226 -7.64 -27.56 30.83
CA ASP A 226 -7.70 -26.77 32.07
C ASP A 226 -7.09 -27.60 33.22
N ALA A 227 -6.23 -26.96 34.02
CA ALA A 227 -5.73 -27.57 35.23
C ALA A 227 -6.90 -27.73 36.21
N SER A 228 -7.29 -28.99 36.44
CA SER A 228 -8.27 -29.40 37.44
C SER A 228 -7.83 -29.11 38.87
#